data_AF-A0AAZ3S453-F1
#
_entry.id   AF-A0AAZ3S453-F1
#
_cell.length_a   1.000
_cell.length_b   1.000
_cell.length_c   1.000
_cell.angle_alpha   90.00
_cell.angle_beta   90.00
_cell.angle_gamma   90.00
#
_symmetry.space_group_name_H-M   'P 1'
#
loop_
_entity.id
_entity.type
_entity.pdbx_description
1 polymer ?
#
loop_
_entity_poly.entity_id
_entity_poly.type
_entity_poly.pdbx_seq_one_letter_code
_entity_poly.pdbx_strand_id
1 'polypeptide(L)' 'FKNKHIQVLEWPSQSPDLNPIGNLWKELKTAVHKCSPSNLTELELFCKEEWEKMSVSRCAKLIETYPK' A
#
# COMPACT_ATOMS: atom_id res chain seq x y z
N PHE A 1 16.81 -13.99 -1.08
CA PHE A 1 16.91 -12.66 -0.41
C PHE A 1 18.35 -12.22 -0.18
N LYS A 2 19.20 -13.00 0.52
CA LYS A 2 20.62 -12.63 0.76
C LYS A 2 21.45 -12.35 -0.51
N ASN A 3 21.19 -13.05 -1.62
CA ASN A 3 21.94 -12.89 -2.87
C ASN A 3 21.51 -11.67 -3.73
N LYS A 4 20.52 -10.89 -3.28
CA LYS A 4 20.06 -9.67 -3.99
C LYS A 4 20.41 -8.37 -3.24
N HIS A 5 21.19 -8.43 -2.16
CA HIS A 5 21.50 -7.29 -1.29
C HIS A 5 20.24 -6.50 -0.83
N ILE A 6 19.10 -7.18 -0.71
CA ILE A 6 17.87 -6.57 -0.21
C ILE A 6 17.89 -6.66 1.31
N GLN A 7 17.89 -5.51 1.97
CA GLN A 7 17.70 -5.44 3.41
C GLN A 7 16.26 -5.83 3.73
N VAL A 8 16.09 -6.92 4.47
CA VAL A 8 14.78 -7.35 4.98
C VAL A 8 14.58 -6.64 6.31
N LEU A 9 13.48 -5.89 6.44
CA LEU A 9 13.08 -5.29 7.71
C LEU A 9 12.69 -6.42 8.68
N GLU A 10 13.14 -6.33 9.94
CA GLU A 10 12.64 -7.23 10.98
C GLU A 10 11.17 -6.90 11.25
N TRP A 11 10.33 -7.90 10.98
CA TRP A 11 8.88 -7.83 11.16
C TRP A 11 8.47 -8.78 12.27
N PRO A 12 7.89 -8.30 13.39
CA PRO A 12 7.32 -9.21 14.38
C PRO A 12 6.13 -9.96 13.76
N SER A 13 6.20 -11.29 13.78
CA SER A 13 5.07 -12.12 13.36
C SER A 13 3.84 -11.79 14.22
N GLN A 14 2.66 -11.72 13.59
CA GLN A 14 1.37 -11.38 14.24
C GLN A 14 1.12 -9.89 14.56
N SER A 15 1.86 -8.93 13.98
CA SER A 15 1.53 -7.49 14.08
C SER A 15 1.07 -6.90 12.75
N PRO A 16 -0.16 -7.21 12.27
CA PRO A 16 -0.67 -6.68 11.00
C PRO A 16 -0.88 -5.16 11.04
N ASP A 17 -1.06 -4.60 12.22
CA ASP A 17 -1.20 -3.17 12.54
C ASP A 17 0.06 -2.36 12.22
N LEU A 18 1.24 -2.99 12.34
CA LEU A 18 2.47 -2.30 12.01
C LEU A 18 2.66 -2.19 10.49
N ASN A 19 2.03 -3.03 9.66
CA ASN A 19 2.40 -3.25 8.26
C ASN A 19 2.22 -2.00 7.40
N PRO A 20 3.32 -1.34 6.95
CA PRO A 20 3.23 -0.11 6.16
C PRO A 20 2.41 -0.31 4.89
N ILE A 21 2.45 -1.52 4.30
CA ILE A 21 1.66 -1.84 3.10
C ILE A 21 0.17 -1.97 3.41
N GLY A 22 -0.20 -2.36 4.63
CA GLY A 22 -1.59 -2.51 5.05
C GLY A 22 -2.33 -1.15 5.07
N ASN A 23 -1.64 -0.10 5.52
CA ASN A 23 -2.16 1.26 5.50
C ASN A 23 -2.36 1.77 4.07
N LEU A 24 -1.37 1.52 3.19
CA LEU A 24 -1.46 1.81 1.75
C LEU A 24 -2.66 1.12 1.10
N TRP A 25 -2.86 -0.17 1.37
CA TRP A 25 -4.01 -0.92 0.86
C TRP A 25 -5.34 -0.38 1.37
N LYS A 26 -5.41 0.07 2.62
CA LYS A 26 -6.62 0.67 3.18
C LYS A 26 -6.97 1.99 2.47
N GLU A 27 -5.97 2.83 2.22
CA GLU A 27 -6.15 4.09 1.49
C GLU A 27 -6.64 3.84 0.05
N LEU A 28 -5.96 2.95 -0.69
CA LEU A 28 -6.35 2.60 -2.07
C LEU A 28 -7.78 2.06 -2.14
N LYS A 29 -8.13 1.09 -1.28
CA LYS A 29 -9.49 0.54 -1.24
C LYS A 29 -10.53 1.61 -0.95
N THR A 30 -10.22 2.57 -0.07
CA THR A 30 -11.13 3.67 0.25
C THR A 30 -11.33 4.59 -0.95
N ALA A 31 -10.25 4.90 -1.69
CA ALA A 31 -10.31 5.74 -2.89
C ALA A 31 -11.11 5.07 -4.01
N VAL A 32 -10.78 3.81 -4.33
CA VAL A 32 -11.49 3.02 -5.35
C VAL A 32 -12.97 2.84 -5.01
N HIS A 33 -13.30 2.63 -3.73
CA HIS A 33 -14.70 2.49 -3.30
C HIS A 33 -15.51 3.77 -3.53
N LYS A 34 -14.91 4.96 -3.37
CA LYS A 34 -15.59 6.24 -3.67
C LYS A 34 -15.96 6.39 -5.14
N CYS A 35 -15.20 5.78 -6.05
CA CYS A 35 -15.50 5.76 -7.48
C CYS A 35 -16.67 4.84 -7.85
N SER A 36 -17.13 3.99 -6.91
CA SER A 36 -18.30 3.11 -7.09
C SER A 36 -18.28 2.29 -8.40
N PRO A 37 -17.24 1.47 -8.66
CA PRO A 37 -17.15 0.66 -9.87
C PRO A 37 -18.33 -0.33 -9.95
N SER A 38 -18.94 -0.42 -11.13
CA SER A 38 -20.10 -1.28 -11.40
C SER A 38 -19.73 -2.63 -11.99
N ASN A 39 -18.48 -2.80 -12.44
CA ASN A 39 -17.96 -4.04 -13.03
C ASN A 39 -16.45 -4.19 -12.79
N LEU A 40 -15.90 -5.35 -13.15
CA LEU A 40 -14.48 -5.66 -12.95
C LEU A 40 -13.55 -4.75 -13.78
N THR A 41 -13.97 -4.34 -14.97
CA THR A 41 -13.16 -3.47 -15.84
C THR A 41 -13.03 -2.07 -15.24
N GLU A 42 -14.13 -1.49 -14.75
CA GLU A 42 -14.11 -0.22 -14.03
C GLU A 42 -13.31 -0.32 -12.73
N LEU A 43 -13.45 -1.42 -11.99
CA LEU A 43 -12.67 -1.65 -10.79
C LEU A 43 -11.17 -1.65 -11.09
N GLU A 44 -10.74 -2.37 -12.12
CA GLU A 44 -9.34 -2.41 -12.55
C GLU A 44 -8.84 -1.02 -12.98
N LEU A 45 -9.64 -0.28 -13.76
CA LEU A 45 -9.31 1.07 -14.21
C LEU A 45 -9.11 1.99 -13.01
N PHE A 46 -10.07 2.05 -12.09
CA PHE A 46 -9.99 2.91 -10.91
C PHE A 46 -8.86 2.51 -9.97
N CYS A 47 -8.54 1.22 -9.87
CA CYS A 47 -7.36 0.79 -9.11
C CYS A 47 -6.08 1.40 -9.69
N LYS A 48 -5.90 1.41 -11.01
CA LYS A 48 -4.72 2.02 -11.66
C LYS A 48 -4.72 3.54 -11.50
N GLU A 49 -5.85 4.20 -11.76
CA GLU A 49 -5.94 5.66 -11.65
C GLU A 49 -5.71 6.16 -10.21
N GLU A 50 -6.34 5.53 -9.22
CA GLU A 50 -6.14 5.92 -7.81
C GLU A 50 -4.74 5.56 -7.32
N TRP A 51 -4.15 4.47 -7.82
CA TRP A 51 -2.77 4.12 -7.51
C TRP A 51 -1.77 5.16 -8.04
N GLU A 52 -1.91 5.62 -9.28
CA GLU A 52 -1.06 6.66 -9.86
C GLU A 52 -1.18 8.00 -9.13
N LYS A 53 -2.34 8.29 -8.51
CA LYS A 53 -2.54 9.47 -7.67
C LYS A 53 -1.87 9.36 -6.30
N MET A 54 -1.53 8.15 -5.83
CA MET A 54 -0.84 7.98 -4.56
C MET A 54 0.61 8.48 -4.68
N SER A 55 0.93 9.56 -3.98
CA SER A 55 2.27 10.15 -4.02
C SER A 55 3.34 9.20 -3.46
N VAL A 56 4.49 9.10 -4.12
CA VAL A 56 5.68 8.37 -3.63
C VAL A 56 6.11 8.87 -2.24
N SER A 57 5.93 10.15 -1.95
CA SER A 57 6.20 10.76 -0.64
C SER A 57 5.31 10.20 0.48
N ARG A 58 4.07 9.78 0.17
CA ARG A 58 3.20 9.09 1.13
C ARG A 58 3.75 7.71 1.46
N CYS A 59 4.24 6.97 0.47
CA CYS A 59 4.90 5.68 0.68
C CYS A 59 6.17 5.83 1.52
N ALA A 60 6.99 6.85 1.25
CA ALA A 60 8.19 7.15 2.02
C ALA A 60 7.86 7.48 3.49
N LYS A 61 6.84 8.31 3.73
CA LYS A 61 6.41 8.65 5.09
C LYS A 61 5.94 7.42 5.88
N LEU A 62 5.26 6.47 5.25
CA LEU A 62 4.85 5.22 5.90
C LEU A 62 6.05 4.38 6.36
N ILE A 63 7.13 4.38 5.58
CA ILE A 63 8.40 3.73 5.95
C ILE A 63 9.09 4.49 7.09
N GLU A 64 9.07 5.82 7.08
CA GLU A 64 9.67 6.65 8.15
C GLU A 64 8.92 6.51 9.49
N THR A 65 7.59 6.40 9.45
CA THR A 65 6.76 6.22 10.65
C THR A 65 6.79 4.79 11.19
N TYR A 66 7.45 3.86 10.49
CA TYR A 66 7.59 2.49 10.96
C TYR A 66 8.48 2.47 12.21
N PRO A 67 7.99 1.94 13.35
CA PRO A 67 8.82 1.76 14.53
C PRO A 67 9.97 0.80 14.18
N LYS A 68 11.20 1.24 14.42
CA LYS A 68 12.39 0.39 14.26
C LYS A 68 12.54 -0.56 15.43
#